data_AF-A0A7S4K2T2-F1
#
_entry.id   AF-A0A7S4K2T2-F1
#
_cell.length_a   1.000
_cell.length_b   1.000
_cell.length_c   1.000
_cell.angle_alpha   90.00
_cell.angle_beta   90.00
_cell.angle_gamma   90.00
#
_symmetry.space_group_name_H-M   'P 1'
#
loop_
_entity.id
_entity.type
_entity.pdbx_description
1 polymer ?
#
loop_
_entity_poly.entity_id
_entity_poly.type
_entity_poly.pdbx_seq_one_letter_code
_entity_poly.pdbx_strand_id
1 'polypeptide(L)'
;SHAVVLFNPASSGSITVRRADKNDLDGSEYSTSVSAGRAKIVVLPNTSSDGTPPKTGYRFFSTDDAVFFAFTLNDFDEKADSSDWGHPLVPTNKLTSQGLVGLGYGCTGNDCNADADSFTKARNFVYVTPIADANLWVDFDGDGNADSIVIDGNNYKPFPMSELESVMLQNSDGSNWDMTGATIWATDPNDNQNEVTVKIAIAWGQDPEAHEERGTSHAKSLDMGTIIPPLPEVAASKTVSLLQDLDGDNKISPGDIIEYTIRITNTGQVPLLAGVFDVIDDFAPLHDEVTYEP
;
A
#
# COMPACT_ATOMS: atom_id res chain seq x y z
N SER A 1 -11.11 11.49 -15.58
CA SER A 1 -12.10 10.44 -15.17
C SER A 1 -11.35 9.19 -14.67
N HIS A 2 -11.93 8.38 -13.77
CA HIS A 2 -11.23 7.21 -13.19
C HIS A 2 -11.76 5.89 -13.70
N ALA A 3 -10.87 4.96 -14.06
CA ALA A 3 -11.25 3.62 -14.50
C ALA A 3 -10.29 2.55 -14.01
N VAL A 4 -10.75 1.30 -14.04
CA VAL A 4 -9.94 0.10 -13.80
C VAL A 4 -10.01 -0.81 -15.01
N VAL A 5 -8.85 -1.22 -15.50
CA VAL A 5 -8.74 -2.26 -16.52
C VAL A 5 -8.69 -3.62 -15.83
N LEU A 6 -9.67 -4.47 -16.09
CA LEU A 6 -9.70 -5.86 -15.63
C LEU A 6 -9.28 -6.78 -16.77
N PHE A 7 -8.24 -7.59 -16.58
CA PHE A 7 -7.75 -8.55 -17.57
C PHE A 7 -7.93 -9.99 -17.08
N ASN A 8 -8.58 -10.81 -17.88
CA ASN A 8 -8.74 -12.24 -17.64
C ASN A 8 -7.65 -13.03 -18.38
N PRO A 9 -6.67 -13.63 -17.66
CA PRO A 9 -5.58 -14.38 -18.26
C PRO A 9 -5.95 -15.81 -18.68
N ALA A 10 -7.16 -16.28 -18.37
CA ALA A 10 -7.58 -17.64 -18.71
C ALA A 10 -7.56 -17.87 -20.23
N SER A 11 -7.35 -19.12 -20.63
CA SER A 11 -7.38 -19.56 -22.03
C SER A 11 -8.80 -19.79 -22.57
N SER A 12 -9.79 -19.93 -21.69
CA SER A 12 -11.20 -20.11 -22.03
C SER A 12 -12.11 -19.69 -20.87
N GLY A 13 -13.41 -19.55 -21.14
CA GLY A 13 -14.39 -19.11 -20.15
C GLY A 13 -14.43 -17.59 -19.96
N SER A 14 -15.38 -17.12 -19.16
CA SER A 14 -15.41 -15.72 -18.70
C SER A 14 -15.39 -15.74 -17.18
N ILE A 15 -14.76 -14.72 -16.59
CA ILE A 15 -14.78 -14.49 -15.15
C ILE A 15 -15.82 -13.44 -14.82
N THR A 16 -16.49 -13.58 -13.68
CA THR A 16 -17.36 -12.53 -13.13
C THR A 16 -16.61 -11.83 -12.02
N VAL A 17 -16.41 -10.53 -12.16
CA VAL A 17 -15.74 -9.67 -11.18
C VAL A 17 -16.76 -8.73 -10.57
N ARG A 18 -16.77 -8.66 -9.24
CA ARG A 18 -17.53 -7.68 -8.44
C ARG A 18 -16.62 -6.55 -7.99
N ARG A 19 -17.23 -5.42 -7.67
CA ARG A 19 -16.56 -4.24 -7.12
C ARG A 19 -17.26 -3.84 -5.83
N ALA A 20 -16.51 -3.81 -4.74
CA ALA A 20 -16.93 -3.24 -3.47
C ALA A 20 -16.33 -1.85 -3.26
N ASP A 21 -17.04 -1.04 -2.48
CA ASP A 21 -16.62 0.26 -1.95
C ASP A 21 -17.17 0.44 -0.53
N LYS A 22 -16.91 1.56 0.14
CA LYS A 22 -17.28 1.75 1.55
C LYS A 22 -18.79 1.68 1.83
N ASN A 23 -19.64 1.86 0.82
CA ASN A 23 -21.10 1.80 0.95
C ASN A 23 -21.67 0.43 0.51
N ASP A 24 -20.88 -0.38 -0.22
CA ASP A 24 -21.24 -1.71 -0.74
C ASP A 24 -20.07 -2.70 -0.54
N LEU A 25 -19.80 -3.07 0.71
CA LEU A 25 -18.62 -3.88 1.08
C LEU A 25 -18.62 -5.30 0.48
N ASP A 26 -19.80 -5.84 0.17
CA ASP A 26 -19.98 -7.17 -0.45
C ASP A 26 -20.04 -7.14 -1.98
N GLY A 27 -19.90 -5.94 -2.57
CA GLY A 27 -19.87 -5.69 -4.01
C GLY A 27 -21.13 -6.16 -4.73
N SER A 28 -22.28 -6.10 -4.06
CA SER A 28 -23.56 -6.56 -4.59
C SER A 28 -24.11 -5.64 -5.69
N GLU A 29 -23.76 -4.35 -5.69
CA GLU A 29 -24.30 -3.35 -6.59
C GLU A 29 -23.66 -3.38 -7.98
N TYR A 30 -22.40 -3.83 -8.09
CA TYR A 30 -21.68 -3.86 -9.36
C TYR A 30 -21.03 -5.21 -9.65
N SER A 31 -21.35 -5.76 -10.83
CA SER A 31 -20.66 -6.93 -11.38
C SER A 31 -20.42 -6.80 -12.87
N THR A 32 -19.38 -7.47 -13.36
CA THR A 32 -19.02 -7.43 -14.77
C THR A 32 -18.36 -8.73 -15.22
N SER A 33 -18.66 -9.16 -16.45
CA SER A 33 -18.02 -10.33 -17.05
C SER A 33 -16.84 -9.93 -17.94
N VAL A 34 -15.72 -10.63 -17.81
CA VAL A 34 -14.50 -10.47 -18.62
C VAL A 34 -14.16 -11.79 -19.31
N SER A 35 -14.24 -11.83 -20.64
CA SER A 35 -13.92 -13.04 -21.41
C SER A 35 -12.42 -13.38 -21.38
N ALA A 36 -12.11 -14.67 -21.48
CA ALA A 36 -10.75 -15.18 -21.57
C ALA A 36 -9.89 -14.45 -22.60
N GLY A 37 -8.67 -14.10 -22.20
CA GLY A 37 -7.70 -13.37 -23.03
C GLY A 37 -8.13 -11.94 -23.39
N ARG A 38 -9.15 -11.38 -22.72
CA ARG A 38 -9.63 -10.01 -22.96
C ARG A 38 -9.47 -9.15 -21.72
N ALA A 39 -9.39 -7.85 -21.97
CA ALA A 39 -9.47 -6.81 -20.95
C ALA A 39 -10.82 -6.09 -21.06
N LYS A 40 -11.30 -5.57 -19.93
CA LYS A 40 -12.50 -4.75 -19.83
C LYS A 40 -12.22 -3.52 -18.98
N ILE A 41 -12.58 -2.35 -19.51
CA ILE A 41 -12.50 -1.09 -18.78
C ILE A 41 -13.77 -0.94 -17.94
N VAL A 42 -13.59 -0.71 -16.64
CA VAL A 42 -14.64 -0.41 -15.68
C VAL A 42 -14.49 1.02 -15.24
N VAL A 43 -15.40 1.88 -15.65
CA VAL A 43 -15.44 3.28 -15.20
C VAL A 43 -15.92 3.31 -13.75
N LEU A 44 -15.18 4.03 -12.90
CA LEU A 44 -15.51 4.21 -11.50
C LEU A 44 -16.44 5.44 -11.33
N PRO A 45 -17.34 5.43 -10.34
CA PRO A 45 -18.06 6.61 -9.92
C PRO A 45 -17.09 7.75 -9.65
N ASN A 46 -17.35 8.91 -10.24
CA ASN A 46 -16.56 10.13 -10.08
C ASN A 46 -17.25 11.16 -9.18
N THR A 47 -18.50 10.91 -8.80
CA THR A 47 -19.30 11.80 -7.96
C THR A 47 -20.07 10.97 -6.96
N SER A 48 -20.06 11.38 -5.70
CA SER A 48 -20.92 10.85 -4.67
C SER A 48 -22.28 11.56 -4.69
N SER A 49 -23.24 11.10 -3.88
CA SER A 49 -24.61 11.62 -3.88
C SER A 49 -24.73 13.12 -3.53
N ASP A 50 -23.72 13.69 -2.84
CA ASP A 50 -23.68 15.11 -2.49
C ASP A 50 -22.96 15.99 -3.53
N GLY A 51 -22.51 15.39 -4.64
CA GLY A 51 -21.80 16.08 -5.72
C GLY A 51 -20.30 16.24 -5.49
N THR A 52 -19.75 15.72 -4.39
CA THR A 52 -18.29 15.70 -4.13
C THR A 52 -17.63 14.43 -4.69
N PRO A 53 -16.31 14.45 -4.92
CA PRO A 53 -15.56 13.24 -5.28
C PRO A 53 -15.73 12.17 -4.21
N PRO A 54 -15.91 10.89 -4.60
CA PRO A 54 -16.14 9.84 -3.63
C PRO A 54 -14.87 9.58 -2.81
N LYS A 55 -14.94 9.85 -1.50
CA LYS A 55 -13.91 9.50 -0.51
C LYS A 55 -13.91 7.98 -0.22
N THR A 56 -13.63 7.16 -1.22
CA THR A 56 -13.64 5.68 -1.10
C THR A 56 -12.58 5.03 -2.00
N GLY A 57 -11.99 3.94 -1.52
CA GLY A 57 -11.23 3.01 -2.35
C GLY A 57 -12.13 1.89 -2.87
N TYR A 58 -11.63 1.15 -3.86
CA TYR A 58 -12.37 0.08 -4.50
C TYR A 58 -11.66 -1.27 -4.35
N ARG A 59 -12.40 -2.29 -3.95
CA ARG A 59 -11.93 -3.68 -3.91
C ARG A 59 -12.60 -4.46 -5.03
N PHE A 60 -11.80 -5.14 -5.84
CA PHE A 60 -12.28 -6.03 -6.90
C PHE A 60 -12.02 -7.48 -6.54
N PHE A 61 -12.98 -8.36 -6.80
CA PHE A 61 -12.85 -9.79 -6.53
C PHE A 61 -13.71 -10.59 -7.50
N SER A 62 -13.25 -11.79 -7.85
CA SER A 62 -13.99 -12.74 -8.66
C SER A 62 -14.97 -13.52 -7.78
N THR A 63 -16.12 -13.93 -8.33
CA THR A 63 -17.14 -14.69 -7.59
C THR A 63 -16.79 -16.16 -7.35
N ASP A 64 -15.78 -16.66 -8.06
CA ASP A 64 -15.35 -18.06 -8.13
C ASP A 64 -13.85 -18.23 -7.84
N ASP A 65 -13.23 -17.24 -7.17
CA ASP A 65 -11.79 -17.17 -6.90
C ASP A 65 -10.90 -17.23 -8.16
N ALA A 66 -11.46 -17.00 -9.35
CA ALA A 66 -10.70 -16.94 -10.58
C ALA A 66 -9.67 -15.79 -10.55
N VAL A 67 -8.47 -16.07 -11.02
CA VAL A 67 -7.38 -15.08 -11.09
C VAL A 67 -7.66 -14.06 -12.19
N PHE A 68 -7.46 -12.79 -11.88
CA PHE A 68 -7.46 -11.69 -12.84
C PHE A 68 -6.40 -10.66 -12.49
N PHE A 69 -6.06 -9.81 -13.46
CA PHE A 69 -5.17 -8.68 -13.25
C PHE A 69 -5.97 -7.39 -13.33
N ALA A 70 -5.59 -6.40 -12.52
CA ALA A 70 -6.27 -5.11 -12.47
C ALA A 70 -5.28 -3.95 -12.39
N PHE A 71 -5.55 -2.90 -13.15
CA PHE A 71 -4.73 -1.69 -13.20
C PHE A 71 -5.64 -0.46 -13.19
N THR A 72 -5.28 0.57 -12.43
CA THR A 72 -5.96 1.86 -12.47
C THR A 72 -5.53 2.67 -13.69
N LEU A 73 -6.48 3.43 -14.21
CA LEU A 73 -6.28 4.55 -15.11
C LEU A 73 -6.89 5.76 -14.38
N ASN A 74 -6.00 6.57 -13.81
CA ASN A 74 -6.33 7.79 -13.09
C ASN A 74 -6.09 8.97 -14.01
N ASP A 75 -7.13 9.75 -14.14
CA ASP A 75 -7.31 10.85 -15.07
C ASP A 75 -7.32 10.49 -16.56
N PHE A 76 -8.34 11.00 -17.22
CA PHE A 76 -8.73 10.75 -18.60
C PHE A 76 -9.87 11.72 -18.84
N ASP A 77 -9.54 12.96 -19.19
CA ASP A 77 -10.49 13.88 -19.78
C ASP A 77 -10.18 14.03 -21.28
N GLU A 78 -11.05 14.72 -22.02
CA GLU A 78 -10.85 14.96 -23.46
C GLU A 78 -9.82 16.08 -23.76
N LYS A 79 -9.24 16.70 -22.72
CA LYS A 79 -8.32 17.82 -22.83
C LYS A 79 -6.99 17.41 -22.20
N ALA A 80 -6.09 16.89 -23.03
CA ALA A 80 -4.73 16.37 -22.79
C ALA A 80 -3.78 17.13 -21.83
N ASP A 81 -4.25 17.62 -20.69
CA ASP A 81 -3.65 18.67 -19.90
C ASP A 81 -3.47 18.14 -18.46
N SER A 82 -2.52 17.23 -18.30
CA SER A 82 -1.84 16.82 -17.05
C SER A 82 -2.58 15.95 -16.01
N SER A 83 -1.78 15.13 -15.32
CA SER A 83 -2.12 14.20 -14.23
C SER A 83 -2.71 12.83 -14.60
N ASP A 84 -2.40 12.31 -15.79
CA ASP A 84 -2.72 10.93 -16.16
C ASP A 84 -1.72 9.95 -15.52
N TRP A 85 -2.16 9.19 -14.52
CA TRP A 85 -1.34 8.15 -13.90
C TRP A 85 -2.11 6.86 -13.70
N GLY A 86 -1.40 5.78 -13.38
CA GLY A 86 -2.03 4.49 -13.17
C GLY A 86 -1.06 3.55 -12.49
N HIS A 87 -1.61 2.57 -11.79
CA HIS A 87 -0.82 1.59 -11.08
C HIS A 87 -1.56 0.24 -11.03
N PRO A 88 -0.83 -0.89 -10.89
CA PRO A 88 -1.48 -2.15 -10.61
C PRO A 88 -2.22 -2.10 -9.27
N LEU A 89 -3.36 -2.78 -9.17
CA LEU A 89 -3.98 -3.05 -7.88
C LEU A 89 -3.12 -4.06 -7.11
N VAL A 90 -3.09 -3.91 -5.78
CA VAL A 90 -2.35 -4.82 -4.91
C VAL A 90 -3.30 -5.89 -4.37
N PRO A 91 -2.98 -7.19 -4.51
CA PRO A 91 -3.77 -8.25 -3.90
C PRO A 91 -3.86 -8.10 -2.38
N THR A 92 -5.02 -8.37 -1.79
CA THR A 92 -5.26 -8.24 -0.33
C THR A 92 -4.33 -9.11 0.52
N ASN A 93 -3.88 -10.25 -0.01
CA ASN A 93 -2.91 -11.13 0.64
C ASN A 93 -1.45 -10.62 0.55
N LYS A 94 -1.20 -9.56 -0.23
CA LYS A 94 0.10 -8.87 -0.32
C LYS A 94 0.13 -7.55 0.43
N LEU A 95 -1.02 -6.99 0.79
CA LEU A 95 -1.08 -5.80 1.65
C LEU A 95 -0.50 -6.08 3.04
N THR A 96 0.15 -5.05 3.59
CA THR A 96 0.70 -4.96 4.94
C THR A 96 -0.02 -3.83 5.67
N SER A 97 0.19 -3.69 6.97
CA SER A 97 -0.40 -2.61 7.75
C SER A 97 0.38 -1.31 7.74
N GLN A 98 1.59 -1.33 7.15
CA GLN A 98 2.45 -0.18 7.04
C GLN A 98 3.04 -0.01 5.64
N GLY A 99 3.43 1.23 5.33
CA GLY A 99 4.18 1.59 4.15
C GLY A 99 5.16 2.73 4.43
N LEU A 100 6.28 2.70 3.73
CA LEU A 100 7.27 3.79 3.69
C LEU A 100 7.13 4.52 2.36
N VAL A 101 6.86 5.82 2.42
CA VAL A 101 6.77 6.67 1.23
C VAL A 101 8.18 6.87 0.68
N GLY A 102 8.56 6.12 -0.36
CA GLY A 102 9.89 6.22 -0.95
C GLY A 102 10.12 7.53 -1.71
N LEU A 103 9.12 7.99 -2.46
CA LEU A 103 9.09 9.30 -3.12
C LEU A 103 7.72 9.91 -2.86
N GLY A 104 7.72 11.09 -2.25
CA GLY A 104 6.54 11.81 -1.83
C GLY A 104 6.64 13.30 -2.10
N TYR A 105 7.37 13.68 -3.16
CA TYR A 105 7.80 15.05 -3.42
C TYR A 105 6.64 16.04 -3.27
N GLY A 106 6.76 17.01 -2.37
CA GLY A 106 5.68 17.93 -2.05
C GLY A 106 5.44 19.00 -3.12
N CYS A 107 5.91 20.23 -2.88
CA CYS A 107 5.70 21.35 -3.80
C CYS A 107 6.32 21.10 -5.18
N THR A 108 5.53 21.25 -6.22
CA THR A 108 6.01 21.12 -7.60
C THR A 108 6.78 22.36 -8.05
N GLY A 109 7.99 22.18 -8.60
CA GLY A 109 8.75 23.26 -9.23
C GLY A 109 9.75 24.00 -8.35
N ASN A 110 10.24 23.35 -7.27
CA ASN A 110 11.23 23.85 -6.32
C ASN A 110 10.85 25.16 -5.58
N ASP A 111 9.57 25.50 -5.51
CA ASP A 111 9.10 26.68 -4.79
C ASP A 111 7.81 26.38 -4.03
N CYS A 112 7.88 26.46 -2.70
CA CYS A 112 6.75 26.30 -1.78
C CYS A 112 6.13 27.63 -1.34
N ASN A 113 6.70 28.75 -1.79
CA ASN A 113 6.33 30.10 -1.37
C ASN A 113 5.63 30.91 -2.48
N ALA A 114 5.45 30.38 -3.70
CA ALA A 114 4.78 31.18 -4.71
C ALA A 114 3.32 31.42 -4.28
N ASP A 115 2.93 32.69 -4.32
CA ASP A 115 1.65 33.21 -3.89
C ASP A 115 0.48 32.31 -4.30
N ALA A 116 -0.55 32.26 -3.46
CA ALA A 116 -1.73 31.39 -3.52
C ALA A 116 -2.58 31.45 -4.82
N ASP A 117 -2.11 32.11 -5.88
CA ASP A 117 -2.67 32.07 -7.21
C ASP A 117 -1.77 31.19 -8.11
N SER A 118 -2.21 29.95 -8.29
CA SER A 118 -1.84 28.99 -9.34
C SER A 118 -0.51 28.20 -9.17
N PHE A 119 -0.66 26.89 -8.93
CA PHE A 119 0.34 25.80 -9.05
C PHE A 119 1.32 25.47 -7.90
N THR A 120 1.19 26.07 -6.70
CA THR A 120 2.19 25.91 -5.61
C THR A 120 1.73 25.23 -4.33
N LYS A 121 0.46 24.84 -4.24
CA LYS A 121 0.00 23.91 -3.19
C LYS A 121 0.40 22.48 -3.60
N ALA A 122 0.72 21.59 -2.65
CA ALA A 122 1.09 20.21 -2.98
C ALA A 122 0.05 19.61 -3.90
N ARG A 123 0.54 19.19 -5.05
CA ARG A 123 -0.24 18.41 -6.01
C ARG A 123 -0.04 16.93 -5.81
N ASN A 124 0.88 16.55 -4.93
CA ASN A 124 1.29 15.18 -4.69
C ASN A 124 0.72 14.74 -3.35
N PHE A 125 -0.06 13.67 -3.38
CA PHE A 125 -0.72 13.14 -2.21
C PHE A 125 -0.36 11.67 -2.03
N VAL A 126 -0.45 11.23 -0.78
CA VAL A 126 -0.46 9.81 -0.47
C VAL A 126 -1.89 9.40 -0.16
N TYR A 127 -2.46 8.60 -1.06
CA TYR A 127 -3.77 8.01 -0.93
C TYR A 127 -3.67 6.77 -0.06
N VAL A 128 -4.51 6.68 0.97
CA VAL A 128 -4.55 5.55 1.90
C VAL A 128 -5.97 5.01 1.99
N THR A 129 -6.11 3.69 1.90
CA THR A 129 -7.39 2.98 2.05
C THR A 129 -7.19 1.73 2.91
N PRO A 130 -7.85 1.62 4.09
CA PRO A 130 -7.81 0.41 4.90
C PRO A 130 -8.81 -0.64 4.38
N ILE A 131 -8.51 -1.92 4.62
CA ILE A 131 -9.40 -3.04 4.23
C ILE A 131 -10.37 -3.47 5.34
N ALA A 132 -10.36 -2.76 6.46
CA ALA A 132 -11.26 -2.89 7.61
C ALA A 132 -11.32 -1.52 8.31
N ASP A 133 -12.19 -1.35 9.30
CA ASP A 133 -12.18 -0.15 10.14
C ASP A 133 -10.80 0.02 10.79
N ALA A 134 -10.28 1.24 10.80
CA ALA A 134 -8.88 1.52 11.14
C ALA A 134 -8.69 2.86 11.86
N ASN A 135 -7.72 2.89 12.76
CA ASN A 135 -7.03 4.09 13.20
C ASN A 135 -5.76 4.26 12.35
N LEU A 136 -5.70 5.32 11.56
CA LEU A 136 -4.56 5.65 10.71
C LEU A 136 -3.57 6.55 11.45
N TRP A 137 -2.29 6.25 11.30
CA TRP A 137 -1.18 6.97 11.86
C TRP A 137 -0.16 7.32 10.78
N VAL A 138 0.61 8.38 11.02
CA VAL A 138 1.72 8.80 10.16
C VAL A 138 2.84 9.34 11.03
N ASP A 139 4.07 9.13 10.59
CA ASP A 139 5.29 9.79 11.05
C ASP A 139 5.86 10.45 9.77
N PHE A 140 5.76 11.77 9.67
CA PHE A 140 6.11 12.50 8.45
C PHE A 140 7.61 12.68 8.31
N ASP A 141 8.35 12.86 9.41
CA ASP A 141 9.77 13.21 9.40
C ASP A 141 10.70 12.02 9.74
N GLY A 142 10.14 10.87 10.10
CA GLY A 142 10.85 9.66 10.41
C GLY A 142 11.55 9.69 11.76
N ASP A 143 11.11 10.55 12.70
CA ASP A 143 11.71 10.66 14.04
C ASP A 143 11.29 9.52 14.99
N GLY A 144 10.37 8.65 14.56
CA GLY A 144 9.85 7.51 15.31
C GLY A 144 8.63 7.84 16.17
N ASN A 145 8.09 9.06 16.10
CA ASN A 145 6.86 9.45 16.76
C ASN A 145 5.76 9.71 15.72
N ALA A 146 4.54 9.30 16.04
CA ALA A 146 3.40 9.68 15.21
C ALA A 146 3.19 11.20 15.21
N ASP A 147 2.74 11.74 14.09
CA ASP A 147 2.38 13.13 13.88
C ASP A 147 0.86 13.34 13.87
N SER A 148 0.45 14.61 13.87
CA SER A 148 -0.95 14.97 13.68
C SER A 148 -1.29 15.03 12.19
N ILE A 149 -2.31 14.28 11.79
CA ILE A 149 -2.90 14.33 10.45
C ILE A 149 -3.91 15.48 10.40
N VAL A 150 -3.82 16.35 9.40
CA VAL A 150 -4.76 17.47 9.20
C VAL A 150 -5.72 17.16 8.07
N ILE A 151 -7.01 16.98 8.38
CA ILE A 151 -8.09 16.79 7.40
C ILE A 151 -9.20 17.81 7.65
N ASP A 152 -9.59 18.53 6.60
CA ASP A 152 -10.65 19.54 6.64
C ASP A 152 -10.47 20.58 7.79
N GLY A 153 -9.20 20.93 8.07
CA GLY A 153 -8.81 21.88 9.13
C GLY A 153 -8.79 21.33 10.56
N ASN A 154 -9.08 20.04 10.75
CA ASN A 154 -9.03 19.37 12.05
C ASN A 154 -7.78 18.51 12.18
N ASN A 155 -7.20 18.50 13.40
CA ASN A 155 -6.05 17.67 13.74
C ASN A 155 -6.50 16.32 14.29
N TYR A 156 -5.87 15.24 13.83
CA TYR A 156 -6.15 13.87 14.26
C TYR A 156 -4.86 13.13 14.58
N LYS A 157 -4.88 12.33 15.65
CA LYS A 157 -3.78 11.45 16.06
C LYS A 157 -4.34 10.37 17.02
N PRO A 158 -4.81 9.22 16.53
CA PRO A 158 -4.90 8.79 15.13
C PRO A 158 -6.06 9.44 14.36
N PHE A 159 -6.09 9.24 13.03
CA PHE A 159 -7.23 9.55 12.17
C PHE A 159 -8.14 8.31 12.01
N PRO A 160 -9.41 8.35 12.45
CA PRO A 160 -10.32 7.23 12.32
C PRO A 160 -10.83 7.09 10.88
N MET A 161 -10.91 5.85 10.39
CA MET A 161 -11.36 5.51 9.04
C MET A 161 -12.25 4.27 9.05
N SER A 162 -13.25 4.24 8.17
CA SER A 162 -14.07 3.03 7.92
C SER A 162 -13.44 2.13 6.85
N GLU A 163 -13.83 0.85 6.79
CA GLU A 163 -13.43 -0.06 5.70
C GLU A 163 -13.67 0.57 4.31
N LEU A 164 -12.65 0.53 3.45
CA LEU A 164 -12.65 1.11 2.10
C LEU A 164 -12.89 2.62 2.03
N GLU A 165 -12.83 3.35 3.14
CA GLU A 165 -12.70 4.81 3.11
C GLU A 165 -11.32 5.20 2.53
N SER A 166 -11.28 6.23 1.68
CA SER A 166 -10.01 6.73 1.14
C SER A 166 -9.76 8.14 1.62
N VAL A 167 -8.54 8.38 2.10
CA VAL A 167 -8.06 9.70 2.50
C VAL A 167 -6.84 10.08 1.67
N MET A 168 -6.71 11.38 1.38
CA MET A 168 -5.51 11.97 0.79
C MET A 168 -4.68 12.60 1.91
N LEU A 169 -3.48 12.08 2.13
CA LEU A 169 -2.53 12.63 3.08
C LEU A 169 -1.57 13.60 2.39
N GLN A 170 -1.27 14.67 3.11
CA GLN A 170 -0.23 15.65 2.80
C GLN A 170 0.52 15.96 4.09
N ASN A 171 1.82 16.22 3.99
CA ASN A 171 2.58 16.67 5.16
C ASN A 171 2.15 18.10 5.49
N SER A 172 1.57 18.26 6.68
CA SER A 172 1.01 19.52 7.19
C SER A 172 1.93 20.26 8.17
N ASP A 173 3.21 19.88 8.24
CA ASP A 173 4.23 20.52 9.10
C ASP A 173 4.56 21.98 8.73
N GLY A 174 4.08 22.45 7.56
CA GLY A 174 4.27 23.81 7.07
C GLY A 174 5.61 24.06 6.37
N SER A 175 6.39 23.02 6.06
CA SER A 175 7.69 23.14 5.40
C SER A 175 7.56 23.13 3.87
N ASN A 176 7.47 21.96 3.27
CA ASN A 176 7.47 21.75 1.82
C ASN A 176 6.44 20.70 1.35
N TRP A 177 5.62 20.20 2.29
CA TRP A 177 4.57 19.21 2.09
C TRP A 177 5.12 17.89 1.50
N ASP A 178 6.42 17.67 1.67
CA ASP A 178 7.11 16.48 1.23
C ASP A 178 6.73 15.32 2.16
N MET A 179 6.28 14.25 1.51
CA MET A 179 5.96 12.98 2.14
C MET A 179 7.12 11.99 2.03
N THR A 180 8.23 12.34 1.37
CA THR A 180 9.38 11.45 1.18
C THR A 180 9.97 11.04 2.54
N GLY A 181 10.01 9.74 2.79
CA GLY A 181 10.47 9.17 4.06
C GLY A 181 9.36 8.99 5.10
N ALA A 182 8.14 9.51 4.84
CA ALA A 182 7.03 9.35 5.78
C ALA A 182 6.66 7.87 5.93
N THR A 183 6.44 7.44 7.17
CA THR A 183 5.93 6.11 7.49
C THR A 183 4.46 6.21 7.85
N ILE A 184 3.64 5.38 7.22
CA ILE A 184 2.19 5.35 7.45
C ILE A 184 1.84 3.94 7.92
N TRP A 185 1.02 3.84 8.97
CA TRP A 185 0.54 2.56 9.48
C TRP A 185 -0.89 2.64 10.00
N ALA A 186 -1.56 1.49 10.11
CA ALA A 186 -2.93 1.41 10.60
C ALA A 186 -3.11 0.31 11.65
N THR A 187 -3.96 0.62 12.65
CA THR A 187 -4.29 -0.26 13.77
C THR A 187 -5.81 -0.41 13.90
N ASP A 188 -6.28 -1.49 14.51
CA ASP A 188 -7.70 -1.75 14.79
C ASP A 188 -8.24 -0.72 15.80
N PRO A 189 -9.34 -0.01 15.50
CA PRO A 189 -9.88 1.01 16.39
C PRO A 189 -10.55 0.45 17.64
N ASN A 190 -10.91 -0.83 17.66
CA ASN A 190 -11.57 -1.48 18.80
C ASN A 190 -10.58 -2.11 19.79
N ASP A 191 -9.28 -1.99 19.52
CA ASP A 191 -8.27 -2.65 20.32
C ASP A 191 -7.74 -1.76 21.45
N ASN A 192 -8.05 -2.16 22.68
CA ASN A 192 -7.78 -1.41 23.90
C ASN A 192 -6.38 -1.71 24.49
N GLN A 193 -5.33 -1.79 23.66
CA GLN A 193 -3.87 -1.88 23.97
C GLN A 193 -3.09 -3.03 23.29
N ASN A 194 -3.69 -3.82 22.38
CA ASN A 194 -2.95 -4.88 21.67
C ASN A 194 -2.42 -4.45 20.29
N GLU A 195 -2.70 -3.20 19.88
CA GLU A 195 -2.23 -2.59 18.63
C GLU A 195 -2.37 -3.51 17.40
N VAL A 196 -3.42 -4.34 17.35
CA VAL A 196 -3.68 -5.23 16.21
C VAL A 196 -3.63 -4.42 14.92
N THR A 197 -2.83 -4.87 13.96
CA THR A 197 -2.58 -4.09 12.76
C THR A 197 -3.66 -4.31 11.70
N VAL A 198 -3.99 -3.26 10.94
CA VAL A 198 -4.97 -3.30 9.85
C VAL A 198 -4.25 -3.08 8.53
N LYS A 199 -4.47 -3.98 7.56
CA LYS A 199 -3.87 -3.85 6.24
C LYS A 199 -4.39 -2.63 5.49
N ILE A 200 -3.49 -1.94 4.82
CA ILE A 200 -3.78 -0.72 4.05
C ILE A 200 -3.23 -0.82 2.64
N ALA A 201 -4.01 -0.33 1.68
CA ALA A 201 -3.52 -0.01 0.35
C ALA A 201 -3.04 1.44 0.35
N ILE A 202 -1.84 1.67 -0.18
CA ILE A 202 -1.24 2.99 -0.25
C ILE A 202 -0.77 3.24 -1.69
N ALA A 203 -1.10 4.42 -2.22
CA ALA A 203 -0.57 4.91 -3.48
C ALA A 203 -0.10 6.35 -3.31
N TRP A 204 0.99 6.71 -3.96
CA TRP A 204 1.39 8.09 -4.15
C TRP A 204 1.01 8.52 -5.55
N GLY A 205 0.50 9.72 -5.71
CA GLY A 205 0.31 10.29 -7.03
C GLY A 205 -0.22 11.71 -6.98
N GLN A 206 -0.34 12.30 -8.16
CA GLN A 206 -0.82 13.66 -8.28
C GLN A 206 -2.35 13.74 -8.26
N ASP A 207 -2.90 14.73 -7.55
CA ASP A 207 -4.34 14.98 -7.52
C ASP A 207 -4.81 15.54 -8.87
N PRO A 208 -5.64 14.78 -9.61
CA PRO A 208 -6.14 15.24 -10.90
C PRO A 208 -7.14 16.39 -10.79
N GLU A 209 -7.81 16.59 -9.65
CA GLU A 209 -8.78 17.68 -9.49
C GLU A 209 -8.12 19.03 -9.16
N ALA A 210 -6.88 18.99 -8.63
CA ALA A 210 -6.05 20.18 -8.46
C ALA A 210 -5.63 20.84 -9.79
N HIS A 211 -5.98 20.25 -10.95
CA HIS A 211 -5.74 20.76 -12.30
C HIS A 211 -6.76 21.83 -12.76
N GLU A 212 -8.00 21.87 -12.24
CA GLU A 212 -9.08 22.68 -12.86
C GLU A 212 -8.87 24.22 -12.78
N GLU A 213 -7.85 24.71 -12.06
CA GLU A 213 -7.50 26.12 -12.03
C GLU A 213 -6.44 26.54 -13.09
N ARG A 214 -6.95 27.03 -14.23
CA ARG A 214 -6.34 28.06 -15.12
C ARG A 214 -5.20 27.65 -16.06
N GLY A 215 -5.54 27.36 -17.32
CA GLY A 215 -5.06 28.02 -18.56
C GLY A 215 -3.58 28.42 -18.76
N THR A 216 -2.62 27.87 -18.03
CA THR A 216 -1.19 28.16 -18.18
C THR A 216 -0.39 26.88 -18.41
N SER A 217 0.75 27.00 -19.08
CA SER A 217 1.60 25.86 -19.45
C SER A 217 2.06 25.07 -18.22
N HIS A 218 1.71 23.78 -18.20
CA HIS A 218 1.93 22.76 -17.17
C HIS A 218 3.40 22.39 -16.88
N ALA A 219 4.32 23.34 -16.92
CA ALA A 219 5.76 23.09 -17.02
C ALA A 219 6.42 22.41 -15.79
N LYS A 220 5.65 21.99 -14.78
CA LYS A 220 6.15 21.51 -13.48
C LYS A 220 5.39 20.30 -12.91
N SER A 221 4.72 19.47 -13.72
CA SER A 221 4.08 18.21 -13.25
C SER A 221 4.91 17.00 -13.67
N LEU A 222 4.85 15.90 -12.89
CA LEU A 222 5.44 14.63 -13.33
C LEU A 222 4.42 13.78 -14.09
N ASP A 223 3.12 13.98 -13.83
CA ASP A 223 2.00 13.16 -14.28
C ASP A 223 2.27 11.69 -13.92
N MET A 224 2.59 11.49 -12.64
CA MET A 224 2.99 10.21 -12.12
C MET A 224 2.22 9.87 -10.86
N GLY A 225 2.04 8.58 -10.69
CA GLY A 225 1.82 7.99 -9.42
C GLY A 225 2.08 6.50 -9.48
N THR A 226 2.21 5.90 -8.31
CA THR A 226 2.64 4.53 -8.11
C THR A 226 2.02 3.98 -6.85
N ILE A 227 1.94 2.66 -6.76
CA ILE A 227 1.74 2.03 -5.46
C ILE A 227 2.92 2.38 -4.55
N ILE A 228 2.64 2.52 -3.26
CA ILE A 228 3.65 2.36 -2.23
C ILE A 228 3.69 0.87 -1.90
N PRO A 229 4.80 0.17 -2.17
CA PRO A 229 4.88 -1.26 -1.97
C PRO A 229 4.59 -1.63 -0.50
N PRO A 230 3.83 -2.71 -0.26
CA PRO A 230 3.64 -3.24 1.08
C PRO A 230 4.98 -3.54 1.76
N LEU A 231 5.18 -3.01 2.96
CA LEU A 231 6.41 -3.16 3.73
C LEU A 231 6.24 -4.22 4.83
N PRO A 232 7.05 -5.29 4.84
CA PRO A 232 6.97 -6.32 5.88
C PRO A 232 7.13 -5.78 7.31
N GLU A 233 6.38 -6.33 8.24
CA GLU A 233 6.40 -5.97 9.67
C GLU A 233 7.39 -6.84 10.47
N VAL A 234 7.84 -7.96 9.89
CA VAL A 234 8.75 -8.90 10.54
C VAL A 234 9.85 -9.31 9.57
N ALA A 235 11.09 -9.30 10.06
CA ALA A 235 12.22 -9.91 9.40
C ALA A 235 12.72 -11.11 10.21
N ALA A 236 12.95 -12.24 9.54
CA ALA A 236 13.50 -13.44 10.15
C ALA A 236 14.86 -13.78 9.51
N SER A 237 15.82 -14.21 10.33
CA SER A 237 17.08 -14.78 9.86
C SER A 237 17.43 -16.04 10.63
N LYS A 238 18.15 -16.94 9.96
CA LYS A 238 18.68 -18.18 10.53
C LYS A 238 20.18 -18.24 10.25
N THR A 239 20.96 -18.48 11.28
CA THR A 239 22.41 -18.71 11.16
C THR A 239 22.79 -20.04 11.80
N VAL A 240 23.86 -20.64 11.30
CA VAL A 240 24.43 -21.88 11.82
C VAL A 240 25.87 -21.64 12.27
N SER A 241 26.27 -22.24 13.38
CA SER A 241 27.64 -22.26 13.88
C SER A 241 28.04 -23.68 14.28
N LEU A 242 29.31 -24.02 14.07
CA LEU A 242 29.90 -25.26 14.59
C LEU A 242 30.05 -25.12 16.11
N LEU A 243 29.32 -25.93 16.86
CA LEU A 243 29.35 -25.94 18.32
C LEU A 243 30.38 -26.95 18.84
N GLN A 244 30.44 -28.12 18.22
CA GLN A 244 31.41 -29.16 18.52
C GLN A 244 31.86 -29.87 17.25
N ASP A 245 33.15 -29.75 16.97
CA ASP A 245 33.87 -30.49 15.94
C ASP A 245 34.30 -31.85 16.52
N LEU A 246 33.73 -32.95 16.00
CA LEU A 246 34.04 -34.31 16.46
C LEU A 246 35.17 -34.98 15.68
N ASP A 247 35.50 -34.49 14.48
CA ASP A 247 36.55 -35.07 13.63
C ASP A 247 37.85 -34.24 13.58
N GLY A 248 37.81 -32.99 14.07
CA GLY A 248 38.93 -32.09 14.23
C GLY A 248 39.32 -31.32 12.97
N ASP A 249 38.48 -31.29 11.93
CA ASP A 249 38.79 -30.69 10.63
C ASP A 249 38.44 -29.19 10.51
N ASN A 250 37.81 -28.61 11.55
CA ASN A 250 37.29 -27.23 11.63
C ASN A 250 36.25 -26.87 10.56
N LYS A 251 35.51 -27.85 10.06
CA LYS A 251 34.35 -27.65 9.18
C LYS A 251 33.12 -28.23 9.87
N ILE A 252 31.96 -27.93 9.30
CA ILE A 252 30.73 -28.61 9.68
C ILE A 252 30.70 -29.90 8.86
N SER A 253 30.83 -31.04 9.52
CA SER A 253 30.85 -32.36 8.90
C SER A 253 29.85 -33.33 9.58
N PRO A 254 29.51 -34.46 8.95
CA PRO A 254 28.64 -35.47 9.55
C PRO A 254 29.21 -35.99 10.87
N GLY A 255 28.43 -35.84 11.93
CA GLY A 255 28.81 -36.23 13.29
C GLY A 255 28.97 -35.03 14.22
N ASP A 256 29.24 -33.85 13.68
CA ASP A 256 29.39 -32.63 14.48
C ASP A 256 28.09 -32.19 15.16
N ILE A 257 28.26 -31.39 16.22
CA ILE A 257 27.16 -30.67 16.85
C ILE A 257 27.21 -29.23 16.34
N ILE A 258 26.09 -28.78 15.78
CA ILE A 258 25.90 -27.41 15.32
C ILE A 258 24.83 -26.70 16.14
N GLU A 259 24.95 -25.38 16.24
CA GLU A 259 23.96 -24.51 16.84
C GLU A 259 23.24 -23.70 15.76
N TYR A 260 21.91 -23.71 15.82
CA TYR A 260 21.07 -22.83 15.01
C TYR A 260 20.60 -21.65 15.84
N THR A 261 20.83 -20.45 15.33
CA THR A 261 20.24 -19.23 15.89
C THR A 261 19.20 -18.69 14.93
N ILE A 262 17.93 -18.68 15.36
CA ILE A 262 16.84 -17.99 14.66
C ILE A 262 16.65 -16.64 15.32
N ARG A 263 16.71 -15.56 14.53
CA ARG A 263 16.42 -14.20 14.99
C ARG A 263 15.17 -13.69 14.29
N ILE A 264 14.21 -13.25 15.09
CA ILE A 264 13.01 -12.56 14.63
C ILE A 264 13.13 -11.10 15.07
N THR A 265 13.00 -10.19 14.11
CA THR A 265 13.11 -8.75 14.32
C THR A 265 11.80 -8.11 13.95
N ASN A 266 11.23 -7.32 14.86
CA ASN A 266 10.14 -6.42 14.55
C ASN A 266 10.67 -5.28 13.66
N THR A 267 10.17 -5.18 12.44
CA THR A 267 10.41 -4.05 11.54
C THR A 267 9.16 -3.18 11.38
N GLY A 268 8.11 -3.51 12.11
CA GLY A 268 6.85 -2.79 12.19
C GLY A 268 6.90 -1.57 13.11
N GLN A 269 5.94 -0.66 12.92
CA GLN A 269 5.69 0.49 13.83
C GLN A 269 4.99 0.07 15.14
N VAL A 270 4.42 -1.13 15.15
CA VAL A 270 3.64 -1.69 16.24
C VAL A 270 4.40 -2.83 16.91
N PRO A 271 4.36 -3.01 18.25
CA PRO A 271 4.94 -4.15 18.93
C PRO A 271 4.37 -5.49 18.43
N LEU A 272 5.24 -6.45 18.15
CA LEU A 272 4.80 -7.82 17.86
C LEU A 272 4.24 -8.45 19.14
N LEU A 273 3.00 -8.92 19.07
CA LEU A 273 2.38 -9.63 20.18
C LEU A 273 2.59 -11.14 20.10
N ALA A 274 2.57 -11.76 21.28
CA ALA A 274 2.61 -13.22 21.40
C ALA A 274 1.39 -13.85 20.72
N GLY A 275 1.63 -14.87 19.90
CA GLY A 275 0.57 -15.64 19.21
C GLY A 275 0.06 -15.03 17.89
N VAL A 276 0.63 -13.91 17.44
CA VAL A 276 0.27 -13.30 16.13
C VAL A 276 1.05 -13.96 14.97
N PHE A 277 2.23 -14.52 15.25
CA PHE A 277 3.10 -15.12 14.24
C PHE A 277 3.49 -16.55 14.61
N ASP A 278 3.42 -17.44 13.62
CA ASP A 278 4.04 -18.75 13.67
C ASP A 278 5.41 -18.70 13.01
N VAL A 279 6.44 -19.17 13.73
CA VAL A 279 7.77 -19.38 13.16
C VAL A 279 7.93 -20.87 12.89
N ILE A 280 7.91 -21.22 11.60
CA ILE A 280 8.09 -22.59 11.14
C ILE A 280 9.46 -22.69 10.49
N ASP A 281 10.32 -23.53 11.08
CA ASP A 281 11.58 -23.95 10.49
C ASP A 281 11.43 -25.42 10.11
N ASP A 282 11.47 -25.71 8.81
CA ASP A 282 11.38 -27.08 8.28
C ASP A 282 12.74 -27.81 8.31
N PHE A 283 13.77 -27.16 8.85
CA PHE A 283 15.17 -27.60 8.88
C PHE A 283 15.70 -27.95 7.48
N ALA A 284 15.08 -27.43 6.42
CA ALA A 284 15.40 -27.76 5.04
C ALA A 284 16.04 -26.58 4.28
N PRO A 285 16.96 -26.87 3.34
CA PRO A 285 17.87 -28.00 3.39
C PRO A 285 18.96 -27.73 4.46
N LEU A 286 19.30 -28.75 5.26
CA LEU A 286 20.67 -28.88 5.74
C LEU A 286 21.54 -28.76 4.50
N HIS A 287 22.44 -27.76 4.45
CA HIS A 287 23.38 -27.49 3.35
C HIS A 287 23.65 -28.74 2.48
N ASP A 288 23.48 -28.63 1.16
CA ASP A 288 23.72 -29.67 0.14
C ASP A 288 25.15 -30.28 0.14
N GLU A 289 25.98 -30.01 1.15
CA GLU A 289 27.32 -30.56 1.32
C GLU A 289 27.36 -31.86 2.13
N VAL A 290 26.24 -32.31 2.73
CA VAL A 290 26.18 -33.65 3.34
C VAL A 290 25.79 -34.68 2.29
N THR A 291 26.78 -35.15 1.52
CA THR A 291 26.64 -36.42 0.81
C THR A 291 26.61 -37.53 1.86
N TYR A 292 25.43 -38.11 2.08
CA TYR A 292 25.30 -39.37 2.80
C TYR A 292 25.91 -40.46 1.93
N GLU A 293 27.19 -40.76 2.12
CA GLU A 293 27.78 -41.98 1.57
C GLU A 293 27.30 -43.16 2.43
N PRO A 294 26.60 -44.16 1.84
CA PRO A 294 25.99 -45.28 2.55
C PRO A 294 26.99 -46.28 3.15
#